data_AF-A0A925A756-F1
#
_entry.id   AF-A0A925A756-F1
#
_cell.length_a   1.000
_cell.length_b   1.000
_cell.length_c   1.000
_cell.angle_alpha   90.00
_cell.angle_beta   90.00
_cell.angle_gamma   90.00
#
_symmetry.space_group_name_H-M   'P 1'
#
loop_
_entity.id
_entity.type
_entity.pdbx_description
1 polymer ?
#
loop_
_entity_poly.entity_id
_entity_poly.type
_entity_poly.pdbx_seq_one_letter_code
_entity_poly.pdbx_strand_id
1 'polypeptide(L)'
;MKTKSVQRSSPPTDSHGPAAVVAVKRLFAAETGNYFLLLGTTLFLVVFGLIMVLSSSAVESFKASGDFFNGFVRQVVFATVGVPLMLIAARMRASFWKRWSGIFLLVALGLQFLTVATPLGSERGGNRNWITIGTFSGQPSEFVKLSLVIWLGYIL
;
A
#
# COMPACT_ATOMS: atom_id res chain seq x y z
N MET A 1 59.91 47.53 -14.97
CA MET A 1 59.98 46.13 -14.47
C MET A 1 58.58 45.53 -14.55
N LYS A 2 58.31 44.73 -15.59
CA LYS A 2 57.03 44.04 -15.83
C LYS A 2 57.07 42.71 -15.07
N THR A 3 56.15 42.46 -14.15
CA THR A 3 55.76 41.11 -13.74
C THR A 3 54.25 41.05 -13.53
N LYS A 4 53.54 40.69 -14.60
CA LYS A 4 52.20 40.08 -14.55
C LYS A 4 52.38 38.68 -13.95
N SER A 5 51.72 38.38 -12.83
CA SER A 5 51.55 37.01 -12.34
C SER A 5 50.08 36.83 -11.96
N VAL A 6 49.24 36.51 -12.96
CA VAL A 6 48.61 35.19 -13.14
C VAL A 6 47.50 34.95 -12.12
N GLN A 7 46.30 35.37 -12.53
CA GLN A 7 45.01 34.95 -12.00
C GLN A 7 44.83 33.45 -12.29
N ARG A 8 44.64 32.63 -11.26
CA ARG A 8 44.08 31.27 -11.41
C ARG A 8 42.78 31.21 -10.63
N SER A 9 41.69 31.52 -11.33
CA SER A 9 40.35 31.08 -10.94
C SER A 9 40.30 29.57 -11.12
N SER A 10 40.28 28.83 -10.01
CA SER A 10 39.92 27.41 -10.03
C SER A 10 38.45 27.30 -10.49
N PRO A 11 38.13 26.48 -11.50
CA PRO A 11 36.75 26.30 -11.92
C PRO A 11 35.95 25.58 -10.83
N PRO A 12 34.64 25.86 -10.66
CA PRO A 12 33.78 25.01 -9.87
C PRO A 12 33.73 23.64 -10.54
N THR A 13 34.09 22.59 -9.80
CA THR A 13 33.92 21.21 -10.24
C THR A 13 32.44 20.87 -10.11
N ASP A 14 31.65 21.29 -11.09
CA ASP A 14 30.24 20.93 -11.21
C ASP A 14 30.13 19.46 -11.62
N SER A 15 30.17 18.57 -10.62
CA SER A 15 29.91 17.15 -10.80
C SER A 15 28.40 16.92 -10.99
N HIS A 16 27.88 17.30 -12.15
CA HIS A 16 26.54 16.93 -12.61
C HIS A 16 26.51 15.50 -13.14
N GLY A 17 26.84 14.52 -12.28
CA GLY A 17 26.25 13.19 -12.44
C GLY A 17 24.75 13.29 -12.17
N PRO A 18 23.88 12.43 -12.73
CA PRO A 18 22.45 12.51 -12.45
C PRO A 18 22.23 12.19 -10.97
N ALA A 19 22.22 13.22 -10.14
CA ALA A 19 22.05 13.15 -8.69
C ALA A 19 20.78 12.37 -8.33
N ALA A 20 19.78 12.40 -9.22
CA ALA A 20 18.58 11.59 -9.15
C ALA A 20 18.89 10.07 -9.17
N VAL A 21 19.74 9.58 -10.08
CA VAL A 21 20.06 8.14 -10.18
C VAL A 21 20.87 7.68 -8.97
N VAL A 22 21.77 8.52 -8.47
CA VAL A 22 22.59 8.23 -7.27
C VAL A 22 21.74 8.27 -6.00
N ALA A 23 20.81 9.22 -5.89
CA ALA A 23 19.87 9.31 -4.77
C ALA A 23 18.90 8.12 -4.76
N VAL A 24 18.37 7.72 -5.91
CA VAL A 24 17.53 6.53 -6.04
C VAL A 24 18.31 5.27 -5.64
N LYS A 25 19.54 5.07 -6.14
CA LYS A 25 20.37 3.94 -5.72
C LYS A 25 20.66 3.95 -4.21
N ARG A 26 20.90 5.11 -3.60
CA ARG A 26 21.12 5.23 -2.15
C ARG A 26 19.86 4.91 -1.34
N LEU A 27 18.68 5.32 -1.81
CA LEU A 27 17.41 4.96 -1.16
C LEU A 27 17.15 3.47 -1.18
N PHE A 28 17.55 2.75 -2.24
CA PHE A 28 17.44 1.29 -2.28
C PHE A 28 18.60 0.57 -1.58
N ALA A 29 19.79 1.17 -1.52
CA ALA A 29 20.96 0.59 -0.85
C ALA A 29 20.96 0.81 0.68
N ALA A 30 20.15 1.73 1.19
CA ALA A 30 20.02 2.00 2.63
C ALA A 30 19.05 1.05 3.35
N GLU A 31 18.36 0.16 2.63
CA GLU A 31 17.36 -0.73 3.21
C GLU A 31 18.01 -2.01 3.76
N THR A 32 17.65 -2.35 5.00
CA THR A 32 18.17 -3.53 5.72
C THR A 32 17.77 -4.83 5.01
N GLY A 33 18.57 -5.91 5.11
CA GLY A 33 18.21 -7.22 4.54
C GLY A 33 16.81 -7.71 4.94
N ASN A 34 16.35 -7.37 6.16
CA ASN A 34 15.01 -7.65 6.65
C ASN A 34 13.90 -7.00 5.81
N TYR A 35 14.12 -5.80 5.27
CA TYR A 35 13.17 -5.13 4.38
C TYR A 35 12.93 -5.96 3.12
N PHE A 36 14.00 -6.43 2.47
CA PHE A 36 13.89 -7.25 1.27
C PHE A 36 13.29 -8.64 1.57
N LEU A 37 13.59 -9.23 2.72
CA LEU A 37 12.98 -10.50 3.15
C LEU A 37 11.47 -10.36 3.36
N LEU A 38 11.02 -9.31 4.07
CA LEU A 38 9.61 -9.05 4.28
C LEU A 38 8.90 -8.74 2.97
N LEU A 39 9.47 -7.85 2.15
CA LEU A 39 8.91 -7.49 0.84
C LEU A 39 8.78 -8.72 -0.08
N GLY A 40 9.84 -9.53 -0.18
CA GLY A 40 9.85 -10.75 -0.98
C GLY A 40 8.81 -11.77 -0.50
N THR A 41 8.71 -11.98 0.81
CA THR A 41 7.71 -12.88 1.41
C THR A 41 6.30 -12.38 1.16
N THR A 42 6.02 -11.09 1.35
CA THR A 42 4.70 -10.50 1.09
C THR A 42 4.31 -10.63 -0.38
N LEU A 43 5.21 -10.32 -1.31
CA LEU A 43 4.92 -10.45 -2.75
C LEU A 43 4.70 -11.92 -3.15
N PHE A 44 5.48 -12.84 -2.60
CA PHE A 44 5.26 -14.28 -2.79
C PHE A 44 3.86 -14.69 -2.31
N LEU A 45 3.44 -14.27 -1.12
CA LEU A 45 2.12 -14.58 -0.57
C LEU A 45 0.98 -13.98 -1.42
N VAL A 46 1.16 -12.78 -1.98
CA VAL A 46 0.18 -12.17 -2.90
C VAL A 46 0.04 -13.00 -4.18
N VAL A 47 1.16 -13.38 -4.81
CA VAL A 47 1.14 -14.22 -6.04
C VAL A 47 0.56 -15.59 -5.74
N PHE A 48 0.98 -16.21 -4.64
CA PHE A 48 0.44 -17.49 -4.19
C PHE A 48 -1.08 -17.41 -3.97
N GLY A 49 -1.56 -16.35 -3.30
CA GLY A 49 -3.00 -16.11 -3.12
C GLY A 49 -3.75 -15.94 -4.44
N LEU A 50 -3.18 -15.22 -5.42
CA LEU A 50 -3.76 -15.09 -6.77
C LEU A 50 -3.88 -16.43 -7.49
N ILE A 51 -2.85 -17.28 -7.38
CA ILE A 51 -2.88 -18.65 -7.94
C ILE A 51 -3.99 -19.47 -7.29
N MET A 52 -4.15 -19.38 -5.96
CA MET A 52 -5.21 -20.09 -5.23
C MET A 52 -6.61 -19.64 -5.66
N VAL A 53 -6.83 -18.34 -5.84
CA VAL A 53 -8.12 -17.81 -6.32
C VAL A 53 -8.40 -18.27 -7.76
N LEU A 54 -7.38 -18.26 -8.63
CA LEU A 54 -7.50 -18.78 -9.99
C LEU A 54 -7.87 -20.27 -9.98
N SER A 55 -7.21 -21.07 -9.14
CA SER A 55 -7.48 -22.50 -9.00
C SER A 55 -8.92 -22.79 -8.54
N SER A 56 -9.41 -22.06 -7.53
CA SER A 56 -10.77 -22.23 -7.02
C SER A 56 -11.82 -21.79 -8.06
N SER A 57 -11.60 -20.64 -8.68
CA SER A 57 -12.51 -20.08 -9.70
C SER A 57 -12.59 -20.96 -10.95
N ALA A 58 -11.49 -21.62 -11.34
CA ALA A 58 -11.45 -22.54 -12.47
C ALA A 58 -12.37 -23.77 -12.25
N VAL A 59 -12.42 -24.30 -11.03
CA VAL A 59 -13.28 -25.46 -10.69
C VAL A 59 -14.76 -25.06 -10.66
N GLU A 60 -15.08 -23.89 -10.12
CA GLU A 60 -16.45 -23.35 -10.10
C GLU A 60 -16.97 -23.09 -11.53
N SER A 61 -16.09 -22.61 -12.43
CA SER A 61 -16.43 -22.33 -13.83
C SER A 61 -16.75 -23.57 -14.66
N PHE A 62 -16.20 -24.73 -14.28
CA PHE A 62 -16.53 -26.01 -14.93
C PHE A 62 -17.96 -26.45 -14.58
N LYS A 63 -18.56 -25.89 -13.52
CA LYS A 63 -19.92 -26.21 -13.04
C LYS A 63 -20.95 -25.13 -13.37
N ALA A 64 -20.54 -23.87 -13.53
CA ALA A 64 -21.44 -22.74 -13.76
C ALA A 64 -21.09 -22.00 -15.06
N SER A 65 -21.91 -22.23 -16.09
CA SER A 65 -21.87 -21.50 -17.36
C SER A 65 -22.15 -20.01 -17.13
N GLY A 66 -21.13 -19.14 -17.01
CA GLY A 66 -21.37 -17.70 -17.17
C GLY A 66 -20.34 -16.69 -16.67
N ASP A 67 -19.68 -16.90 -15.52
CA ASP A 67 -18.97 -15.77 -14.85
C ASP A 67 -17.50 -16.07 -14.46
N PHE A 68 -16.79 -16.75 -15.37
CA PHE A 68 -15.39 -17.22 -15.25
C PHE A 68 -14.41 -16.20 -14.61
N PHE A 69 -14.61 -14.91 -14.85
CA PHE A 69 -13.61 -13.89 -14.53
C PHE A 69 -13.92 -13.03 -13.30
N ASN A 70 -15.11 -13.11 -12.68
CA ASN A 70 -15.49 -12.07 -11.71
C ASN A 70 -14.64 -12.12 -10.42
N GLY A 71 -14.38 -13.31 -9.87
CA GLY A 71 -13.57 -13.48 -8.66
C GLY A 71 -12.08 -13.20 -8.87
N PHE A 72 -11.49 -13.84 -9.89
CA PHE A 72 -10.07 -13.67 -10.22
C PHE A 72 -9.74 -12.23 -10.66
N VAL A 73 -10.54 -11.62 -11.55
CA VAL A 73 -10.31 -10.24 -12.00
C VAL A 73 -10.41 -9.27 -10.83
N ARG A 74 -11.40 -9.43 -9.95
CA ARG A 74 -11.49 -8.62 -8.72
C ARG A 74 -10.21 -8.75 -7.89
N GLN A 75 -9.73 -9.98 -7.65
CA GLN A 75 -8.51 -10.19 -6.86
C GLN A 75 -7.27 -9.56 -7.52
N VAL A 76 -7.14 -9.66 -8.84
CA VAL A 76 -6.06 -9.02 -9.60
C VAL A 76 -6.14 -7.49 -9.52
N VAL A 77 -7.34 -6.91 -9.66
CA VAL A 77 -7.54 -5.46 -9.51
C VAL A 77 -7.14 -5.00 -8.11
N PHE A 78 -7.59 -5.71 -7.06
CA PHE A 78 -7.19 -5.40 -5.69
C PHE A 78 -5.69 -5.55 -5.46
N ALA A 79 -5.04 -6.57 -6.01
CA ALA A 79 -3.59 -6.73 -5.91
C ALA A 79 -2.83 -5.61 -6.65
N THR A 80 -3.31 -5.23 -7.83
CA THR A 80 -2.71 -4.19 -8.68
C THR A 80 -2.79 -2.81 -8.01
N VAL A 81 -3.85 -2.53 -7.25
CA VAL A 81 -3.98 -1.29 -6.46
C VAL A 81 -3.27 -1.40 -5.11
N GLY A 82 -3.39 -2.56 -4.45
CA GLY A 82 -2.88 -2.79 -3.10
C GLY A 82 -1.35 -2.80 -3.02
N VAL A 83 -0.66 -3.40 -4.00
CA VAL A 83 0.82 -3.45 -4.00
C VAL A 83 1.44 -2.04 -4.10
N PRO A 84 1.04 -1.16 -5.04
CA PRO A 84 1.48 0.22 -5.05
C PRO A 84 1.16 0.98 -3.76
N LEU A 85 -0.04 0.82 -3.20
CA LEU A 85 -0.42 1.47 -1.94
C LEU A 85 0.48 1.01 -0.78
N MET A 86 0.79 -0.28 -0.70
CA MET A 86 1.72 -0.83 0.28
C MET A 86 3.12 -0.23 0.10
N LEU A 87 3.62 -0.12 -1.13
CA LEU A 87 4.95 0.45 -1.40
C LEU A 87 5.03 1.93 -1.03
N ILE A 88 3.97 2.70 -1.34
CA ILE A 88 3.88 4.10 -0.92
C ILE A 88 3.87 4.18 0.61
N ALA A 89 2.99 3.40 1.26
CA ALA A 89 2.86 3.39 2.72
C ALA A 89 4.16 3.01 3.43
N ALA A 90 4.90 2.02 2.90
CA ALA A 90 6.19 1.59 3.44
C ALA A 90 7.29 2.66 3.33
N ARG A 91 7.16 3.62 2.40
CA ARG A 91 8.10 4.74 2.23
C ARG A 91 7.70 5.99 3.00
N MET A 92 6.51 6.03 3.59
CA MET A 92 6.07 7.17 4.40
C MET A 92 6.80 7.18 5.75
N ARG A 93 7.16 8.38 6.20
CA ARG A 93 7.88 8.57 7.48
C ARG A 93 7.01 8.07 8.63
N ALA A 94 7.60 7.36 9.59
CA ALA A 94 6.89 6.89 10.78
C ALA A 94 6.19 8.03 11.56
N SER A 95 6.75 9.25 11.53
CA SER A 95 6.15 10.44 12.14
C SER A 95 4.79 10.83 11.52
N PHE A 96 4.59 10.57 10.22
CA PHE A 96 3.29 10.77 9.58
C PHE A 96 2.26 9.82 10.18
N TRP A 97 2.56 8.52 10.20
CA TRP A 97 1.66 7.50 10.74
C TRP A 97 1.29 7.76 12.20
N LYS A 98 2.27 8.16 13.03
CA LYS A 98 2.05 8.53 14.44
C LYS A 98 1.10 9.72 14.57
N ARG A 99 1.36 10.81 13.83
CA ARG A 99 0.58 12.06 13.90
C ARG A 99 -0.89 11.86 13.49
N TRP A 100 -1.13 11.02 12.48
CA TRP A 100 -2.47 10.80 11.92
C TRP A 100 -3.19 9.58 12.49
N SER A 101 -2.53 8.78 13.33
CA SER A 101 -3.06 7.53 13.91
C SER A 101 -4.44 7.68 14.54
N GLY A 102 -4.62 8.69 15.41
CA GLY A 102 -5.91 8.95 16.07
C GLY A 102 -7.01 9.35 15.10
N ILE A 103 -6.69 10.14 14.07
CA ILE A 103 -7.65 10.53 13.03
C ILE A 103 -8.06 9.31 12.21
N PHE A 104 -7.11 8.47 11.80
CA PHE A 104 -7.42 7.24 11.07
C PHE A 104 -8.31 6.29 11.89
N LEU A 105 -8.09 6.18 13.20
CA LEU A 105 -8.93 5.36 14.07
C LEU A 105 -10.34 5.95 14.20
N LEU A 106 -10.47 7.26 14.43
CA LEU A 106 -11.77 7.93 14.52
C LEU A 106 -12.58 7.81 13.22
N VAL A 107 -11.93 8.02 12.07
CA VAL A 107 -12.58 7.86 10.76
C VAL A 107 -13.00 6.40 10.55
N ALA A 108 -12.16 5.43 10.90
CA ALA A 108 -12.48 4.02 10.76
C ALA A 108 -13.68 3.61 11.62
N LEU A 109 -13.71 4.06 12.88
CA LEU A 109 -14.83 3.82 13.80
C LEU A 109 -16.10 4.53 13.34
N GLY A 110 -15.98 5.77 12.84
CA GLY A 110 -17.11 6.51 12.27
C GLY A 110 -17.72 5.79 11.07
N LEU A 111 -16.88 5.28 10.16
CA LEU A 111 -17.32 4.52 8.99
C LEU A 111 -18.00 3.20 9.39
N GLN A 112 -17.44 2.50 10.38
CA GLN A 112 -17.97 1.27 10.96
C GLN A 112 -19.30 1.51 11.70
N PHE A 113 -19.44 2.64 12.39
CA PHE A 113 -20.70 3.01 13.02
C PHE A 113 -21.75 3.34 11.96
N LEU A 114 -21.36 4.06 10.89
CA LEU A 114 -22.26 4.43 9.81
C LEU A 114 -22.85 3.21 9.10
N THR A 115 -22.07 2.15 8.86
CA THR A 115 -22.61 0.91 8.26
C THR A 115 -23.65 0.23 9.11
N VAL A 116 -23.42 0.16 10.41
CA VAL A 116 -24.31 -0.54 11.34
C VAL A 116 -25.56 0.30 11.63
N ALA A 117 -25.39 1.62 11.81
CA ALA A 117 -26.45 2.53 12.22
C ALA A 117 -27.33 3.02 11.06
N THR A 118 -26.86 2.96 9.81
CA THR A 118 -27.61 3.52 8.65
C THR A 118 -27.96 2.46 7.60
N PRO A 119 -28.97 2.71 6.74
CA PRO A 119 -29.31 1.87 5.59
C PRO A 119 -28.18 1.68 4.57
N LEU A 120 -27.07 2.43 4.71
CA LEU A 120 -25.90 2.32 3.83
C LEU A 120 -25.14 1.00 4.03
N GLY A 121 -25.31 0.33 5.18
CA GLY A 121 -24.76 -1.00 5.41
C GLY A 121 -25.50 -2.07 4.62
N SER A 122 -24.78 -2.72 3.71
CA SER A 122 -25.21 -3.92 3.00
C SER A 122 -24.93 -5.16 3.86
N GLU A 123 -25.83 -6.14 3.77
CA GLU A 123 -25.69 -7.42 4.45
C GLU A 123 -25.04 -8.44 3.52
N ARG A 124 -23.99 -9.12 4.00
CA ARG A 124 -23.41 -10.30 3.35
C ARG A 124 -23.20 -11.38 4.40
N GLY A 125 -23.76 -12.57 4.16
CA GLY A 125 -23.61 -13.73 5.04
C GLY A 125 -24.15 -13.51 6.46
N GLY A 126 -25.27 -12.79 6.60
CA GLY A 126 -25.87 -12.50 7.92
C GLY A 126 -25.22 -11.33 8.69
N ASN A 127 -24.22 -10.67 8.11
CA ASN A 127 -23.51 -9.56 8.75
C ASN A 127 -23.69 -8.25 8.00
N ARG A 128 -24.27 -7.25 8.67
CA ARG A 128 -24.50 -5.89 8.14
C ARG A 128 -23.32 -4.97 8.45
N ASN A 129 -22.18 -5.28 7.86
CA ASN A 129 -20.97 -4.47 7.99
C ASN A 129 -20.22 -4.25 6.66
N TRP A 130 -20.97 -4.22 5.56
CA TRP A 130 -20.39 -3.98 4.24
C TRP A 130 -20.85 -2.64 3.70
N ILE A 131 -19.92 -1.86 3.15
CA ILE A 131 -20.26 -0.71 2.32
C ILE A 131 -20.16 -1.16 0.88
N THR A 132 -21.25 -1.03 0.13
CA THR A 132 -21.27 -1.33 -1.31
C THR A 132 -21.52 -0.03 -2.07
N ILE A 133 -20.56 0.37 -2.90
CA ILE A 133 -20.66 1.54 -3.80
C ILE A 133 -20.41 1.02 -5.22
N GLY A 134 -21.49 0.86 -5.98
CA GLY A 134 -21.43 0.27 -7.32
C GLY A 134 -20.88 -1.16 -7.28
N THR A 135 -19.78 -1.40 -8.01
CA THR A 135 -19.12 -2.71 -8.08
C THR A 135 -18.13 -2.96 -6.92
N PHE A 136 -17.77 -1.92 -6.17
CA PHE A 136 -16.84 -2.02 -5.04
C PHE A 136 -17.58 -2.29 -3.75
N SER A 137 -17.07 -3.25 -2.99
CA SER A 137 -17.55 -3.56 -1.65
C SER A 137 -16.35 -3.61 -0.71
N GLY A 138 -16.41 -2.86 0.38
CA GLY A 138 -15.35 -2.80 1.39
C GLY A 138 -15.92 -2.97 2.79
N GLN A 139 -15.15 -3.61 3.66
CA GLN A 139 -15.53 -3.81 5.05
C GLN A 139 -14.80 -2.77 5.93
N PRO A 140 -15.52 -1.84 6.60
CA PRO A 140 -14.88 -0.82 7.42
C PRO A 140 -14.00 -1.41 8.53
N SER A 141 -14.33 -2.61 9.02
CA SER A 141 -13.55 -3.31 10.05
C SER A 141 -12.13 -3.67 9.62
N GLU A 142 -11.85 -3.81 8.31
CA GLU A 142 -10.47 -3.96 7.83
C GLU A 142 -9.65 -2.69 8.08
N PHE A 143 -10.25 -1.53 7.82
CA PHE A 143 -9.63 -0.24 8.09
C PHE A 143 -9.47 0.00 9.60
N VAL A 144 -10.46 -0.39 10.41
CA VAL A 144 -10.36 -0.31 11.88
C VAL A 144 -9.17 -1.12 12.41
N LYS A 145 -8.96 -2.35 11.93
CA LYS A 145 -7.82 -3.19 12.36
C LYS A 145 -6.48 -2.51 12.10
N LEU A 146 -6.29 -1.95 10.89
CA LEU A 146 -5.05 -1.26 10.52
C LEU A 146 -4.83 0.00 11.35
N SER A 147 -5.86 0.86 11.46
CA SER A 147 -5.79 2.09 12.25
C SER A 147 -5.52 1.82 13.73
N LEU A 148 -6.10 0.74 14.27
CA LEU A 148 -5.91 0.34 15.66
C LEU A 148 -4.46 -0.08 15.92
N VAL A 149 -3.84 -0.87 15.05
CA VAL A 149 -2.43 -1.29 15.19
C VAL A 149 -1.51 -0.06 15.18
N ILE A 150 -1.74 0.89 14.28
CA ILE A 150 -0.93 2.11 14.17
C ILE A 150 -1.11 2.99 15.43
N TRP A 151 -2.34 3.12 15.92
CA TRP A 151 -2.64 3.92 17.11
C TRP A 151 -2.10 3.29 18.39
N LEU A 152 -2.24 1.98 18.55
CA LEU A 152 -1.66 1.26 19.69
C LEU A 152 -0.13 1.34 19.68
N GLY A 153 0.51 1.16 18.53
CA GLY A 153 1.96 1.31 18.40
C GLY A 153 2.48 2.75 18.54
N TYR A 154 1.59 3.74 18.63
CA TYR A 154 1.93 5.12 18.97
C TYR A 154 1.81 5.38 20.48
N ILE A 155 0.85 4.74 21.15
CA ILE A 155 0.55 4.96 22.58
C ILE A 155 1.40 4.07 23.50
N LEU A 156 1.61 2.81 23.11
CA LEU A 156 2.43 1.83 23.81
C LEU A 156 3.92 2.05 23.51
#